data_AF-A0AA37TER3-F1
#
_entry.id   AF-A0AA37TER3-F1
#
_cell.length_a   1.000
_cell.length_b   1.000
_cell.length_c   1.000
_cell.angle_alpha   90.00
_cell.angle_beta   90.00
_cell.angle_gamma   90.00
#
_symmetry.space_group_name_H-M   'P 1'
#
loop_
_entity.id
_entity.type
_entity.pdbx_description
1 polymer ?
#
loop_
_entity_poly.entity_id
_entity_poly.type
_entity_poly.pdbx_seq_one_letter_code
_entity_poly.pdbx_strand_id
1 'polypeptide(L)'
;MSAGRESVHVGRGGWLFLTGGTNRVLERYRGGLRHWLLLRGWVRLIRARARRADSLGIRCLHVIVPEKLSVYDDKTDGLRYAPARASTRRLARYLARHPAYLDLLAPLRAARNGPVPLYLRTDTHWTAQGCLLAYREIMRALGAIPPADIGTRPGTVSDQLMDLGEKLPERPRERVERFMLQRDAKRVETGAYLAAYEAQGRDREVHVGAHVIYRNEAPTADPRRLVLFGDSCAHFDPFLLTGLLAESFHEVHFVWSSSLDWAYIERVRPDILLFELAERFLARTPSDDYDVAVAGQRGTGGRLARIQKEGLDEKRPTPELQ
;
A
#
# COMPACT_ATOMS: atom_id res chain seq x y z
N MET A 1 -26.37 -12.74 -10.50
CA MET A 1 -26.29 -11.62 -9.54
C MET A 1 -25.93 -12.18 -8.16
N SER A 2 -25.14 -11.46 -7.35
CA SER A 2 -24.69 -11.79 -5.98
C SER A 2 -23.32 -12.50 -5.79
N ALA A 3 -22.24 -12.02 -6.43
CA ALA A 3 -20.87 -12.30 -5.95
C ALA A 3 -20.38 -11.29 -4.89
N GLY A 4 -21.06 -10.14 -4.74
CA GLY A 4 -20.63 -9.05 -3.86
C GLY A 4 -20.79 -9.34 -2.36
N ARG A 5 -21.89 -9.97 -1.94
CA ARG A 5 -22.20 -10.25 -0.53
C ARG A 5 -21.31 -11.31 0.12
N GLU A 6 -20.82 -12.29 -0.64
CA GLU A 6 -20.04 -13.41 -0.05
C GLU A 6 -18.65 -13.01 0.45
N SER A 7 -18.18 -11.81 0.11
CA SER A 7 -16.84 -11.33 0.48
C SER A 7 -16.81 -10.18 1.48
N VAL A 8 -17.97 -9.66 1.89
CA VAL A 8 -18.09 -8.53 2.82
C VAL A 8 -18.94 -8.92 4.02
N HIS A 9 -18.41 -8.71 5.22
CA HIS A 9 -19.12 -8.92 6.47
C HIS A 9 -19.51 -7.60 7.12
N VAL A 10 -20.76 -7.49 7.56
CA VAL A 10 -21.28 -6.31 8.26
C VAL A 10 -21.18 -6.56 9.77
N GLY A 11 -20.37 -5.76 10.44
CA GLY A 11 -20.21 -5.77 11.90
C GLY A 11 -20.99 -4.66 12.61
N ARG A 12 -20.65 -4.44 13.88
CA ARG A 12 -21.36 -3.47 14.74
C ARG A 12 -21.27 -2.06 14.17
N GLY A 13 -22.35 -1.29 14.26
CA GLY A 13 -22.35 0.13 13.87
C GLY A 13 -22.07 0.38 12.38
N GLY A 14 -22.31 -0.61 11.51
CA GLY A 14 -22.13 -0.50 10.06
C GLY A 14 -20.68 -0.65 9.59
N TRP A 15 -19.79 -1.21 10.42
CA TRP A 15 -18.41 -1.52 10.02
C TRP A 15 -18.39 -2.66 9.01
N LEU A 16 -17.81 -2.44 7.84
CA LEU A 16 -17.71 -3.44 6.77
C LEU A 16 -16.34 -4.10 6.77
N PHE A 17 -16.26 -5.41 6.67
CA PHE A 17 -14.99 -6.15 6.67
C PHE A 17 -14.86 -7.01 5.42
N LEU A 18 -13.71 -6.95 4.76
CA LEU A 18 -13.40 -7.89 3.68
C LEU A 18 -13.07 -9.26 4.29
N THR A 19 -13.82 -10.30 3.90
CA THR A 19 -13.66 -11.67 4.40
C THR A 19 -13.23 -12.64 3.30
N GLY A 20 -13.55 -12.35 2.04
CA GLY A 20 -13.34 -13.25 0.90
C GLY A 20 -12.52 -12.64 -0.24
N GLY A 21 -12.96 -12.91 -1.47
CA GLY A 21 -12.34 -12.42 -2.70
C GLY A 21 -11.09 -13.19 -3.13
N THR A 22 -10.40 -12.67 -4.14
CA THR A 22 -9.19 -13.26 -4.75
C THR A 22 -8.06 -13.46 -3.73
N ASN A 23 -8.01 -12.66 -2.67
CA ASN A 23 -7.00 -12.74 -1.62
C ASN A 23 -7.33 -13.76 -0.50
N ARG A 24 -8.55 -14.30 -0.48
CA ARG A 24 -9.04 -15.27 0.51
C ARG A 24 -8.75 -14.82 1.96
N VAL A 25 -9.20 -13.62 2.33
CA VAL A 25 -8.75 -12.91 3.55
C VAL A 25 -8.89 -13.76 4.82
N LEU A 26 -10.01 -14.45 5.02
CA LEU A 26 -10.21 -15.29 6.21
C LEU A 26 -9.20 -16.45 6.32
N GLU A 27 -8.55 -16.88 5.24
CA GLU A 27 -7.48 -17.88 5.31
C GLU A 27 -6.23 -17.37 6.05
N ARG A 28 -6.04 -16.05 6.17
CA ARG A 28 -4.95 -15.45 6.94
C ARG A 28 -5.09 -15.64 8.45
N TYR A 29 -6.27 -16.07 8.89
CA TYR A 29 -6.59 -16.34 10.31
C TYR A 29 -6.63 -17.85 10.60
N ARG A 30 -6.36 -18.70 9.61
CA ARG A 30 -6.38 -20.17 9.76
C ARG A 30 -5.03 -20.71 10.25
N GLY A 31 -5.07 -21.82 10.98
CA GLY A 31 -3.89 -22.56 11.40
C GLY A 31 -3.41 -23.57 10.36
N GLY A 32 -2.58 -24.51 10.80
CA GLY A 32 -2.18 -25.69 10.02
C GLY A 32 -0.83 -25.57 9.31
N LEU A 33 -0.36 -26.72 8.81
CA LEU A 33 0.98 -26.89 8.24
C LEU A 33 1.22 -25.99 7.03
N ARG A 34 0.29 -25.92 6.08
CA ARG A 34 0.41 -25.09 4.87
C ARG A 34 0.61 -23.61 5.23
N HIS A 35 -0.20 -23.10 6.15
CA HIS A 35 -0.11 -21.71 6.59
C HIS A 35 1.20 -21.44 7.35
N TRP A 36 1.64 -22.39 8.18
CA TRP A 36 2.93 -22.29 8.87
C TRP A 36 4.12 -22.26 7.89
N LEU A 37 4.11 -23.12 6.86
CA LEU A 37 5.12 -23.11 5.80
C LEU A 37 5.15 -21.78 5.03
N LEU A 38 3.97 -21.22 4.72
CA LEU A 38 3.84 -19.91 4.08
C LEU A 38 4.49 -18.79 4.90
N LEU A 39 4.18 -18.72 6.21
CA LEU A 39 4.80 -17.72 7.08
C LEU A 39 6.32 -17.94 7.23
N ARG A 40 6.80 -19.18 7.23
CA ARG A 40 8.24 -19.47 7.18
C ARG A 40 8.88 -19.00 5.89
N GLY A 41 8.19 -19.11 4.76
CA GLY A 41 8.60 -18.54 3.47
C GLY A 41 8.79 -17.03 3.57
N TRP A 42 7.81 -16.32 4.13
CA TRP A 42 7.89 -14.88 4.40
C TRP A 42 9.06 -14.49 5.32
N VAL A 43 9.26 -15.22 6.42
CA VAL A 43 10.40 -14.97 7.33
C VAL A 43 11.74 -15.13 6.59
N ARG A 44 11.88 -16.17 5.77
CA ARG A 44 13.11 -16.37 4.96
C ARG A 44 13.28 -15.25 3.94
N LEU A 45 12.22 -14.85 3.24
CA LEU A 45 12.26 -13.77 2.26
C LEU A 45 12.69 -12.46 2.91
N ILE A 46 12.04 -12.04 4.01
CA ILE A 46 12.37 -10.78 4.70
C ILE A 46 13.83 -10.77 5.16
N ARG A 47 14.33 -11.89 5.70
CA ARG A 47 15.74 -12.03 6.08
C ARG A 47 16.68 -11.97 4.88
N ALA A 48 16.33 -12.61 3.77
CA ALA A 48 17.13 -12.60 2.55
C ALA A 48 17.21 -11.19 1.95
N ARG A 49 16.08 -10.49 1.85
CA ARG A 49 16.00 -9.09 1.40
C ARG A 49 16.85 -8.18 2.28
N ALA A 50 16.73 -8.32 3.62
CA ALA A 50 17.53 -7.55 4.55
C ALA A 50 19.03 -7.78 4.38
N ARG A 51 19.50 -9.03 4.24
CA ARG A 51 20.92 -9.33 4.01
C ARG A 51 21.43 -8.77 2.68
N ARG A 52 20.64 -8.86 1.61
CA ARG A 52 21.03 -8.32 0.31
C ARG A 52 21.12 -6.79 0.35
N ALA A 53 20.13 -6.14 0.94
CA ALA A 53 20.16 -4.69 1.15
C ALA A 53 21.37 -4.26 2.00
N ASP A 54 21.67 -4.98 3.08
CA ASP A 54 22.84 -4.74 3.94
C ASP A 54 24.16 -4.88 3.17
N SER A 55 24.29 -5.89 2.30
CA SER A 55 25.47 -6.04 1.44
C SER A 55 25.66 -4.90 0.41
N LEU A 56 24.60 -4.11 0.17
CA LEU A 56 24.61 -2.92 -0.68
C LEU A 56 24.69 -1.62 0.14
N GLY A 57 24.80 -1.70 1.47
CA GLY A 57 24.80 -0.53 2.36
C GLY A 57 23.43 0.13 2.54
N ILE A 58 22.34 -0.57 2.21
CA ILE A 58 20.97 -0.02 2.20
C ILE A 58 20.24 -0.41 3.48
N ARG A 59 19.64 0.57 4.17
CA ARG A 59 18.78 0.31 5.32
C ARG A 59 17.43 -0.25 4.87
N CYS A 60 17.21 -1.54 5.10
CA CYS A 60 15.96 -2.20 4.75
C CYS A 60 14.95 -2.23 5.91
N LEU A 61 13.69 -1.92 5.63
CA LEU A 61 12.56 -2.05 6.55
C LEU A 61 11.35 -2.66 5.86
N HIS A 62 10.75 -3.68 6.48
CA HIS A 62 9.48 -4.27 6.04
C HIS A 62 8.37 -3.90 7.02
N VAL A 63 7.24 -3.47 6.48
CA VAL A 63 6.01 -3.20 7.23
C VAL A 63 4.86 -3.97 6.61
N ILE A 64 4.06 -4.62 7.45
CA ILE A 64 2.82 -5.25 7.02
C ILE A 64 1.67 -4.43 7.59
N VAL A 65 0.86 -3.86 6.70
CA VAL A 65 -0.35 -3.14 7.11
C VAL A 65 -1.37 -4.19 7.58
N PRO A 66 -1.72 -4.21 8.87
CA PRO A 66 -2.64 -5.22 9.38
C PRO A 66 -4.01 -5.05 8.72
N GLU A 67 -4.74 -6.15 8.56
CA GLU A 67 -6.11 -6.05 8.07
C GLU A 67 -7.00 -5.39 9.13
N LYS A 68 -8.08 -4.75 8.68
CA LYS A 68 -9.10 -4.17 9.58
C LYS A 68 -9.67 -5.21 10.55
N LEU A 69 -9.78 -6.46 10.09
CA LEU A 69 -10.14 -7.64 10.89
C LEU A 69 -9.14 -7.98 12.01
N SER A 70 -7.86 -7.59 11.88
CA SER A 70 -6.83 -7.79 12.90
C SER A 70 -6.81 -6.67 13.93
N VAL A 71 -7.16 -5.44 13.53
CA VAL A 71 -7.16 -4.25 14.39
C VAL A 71 -8.48 -4.11 15.16
N TYR A 72 -9.60 -4.18 14.44
CA TYR A 72 -10.96 -3.97 14.93
C TYR A 72 -11.73 -5.30 15.09
N ASP A 73 -11.08 -6.30 15.69
CA ASP A 73 -11.70 -7.61 15.97
C ASP A 73 -12.88 -7.54 16.95
N ASP A 74 -12.97 -6.46 17.74
CA ASP A 74 -14.07 -6.13 18.64
C ASP A 74 -15.32 -5.60 17.92
N LYS A 75 -15.20 -5.20 16.65
CA LYS A 75 -16.29 -4.62 15.85
C LYS A 75 -16.89 -5.60 14.85
N THR A 76 -16.36 -6.82 14.72
CA THR A 76 -16.78 -7.74 13.66
C THR A 76 -18.19 -8.27 13.85
N ASP A 77 -18.64 -8.58 15.07
CA ASP A 77 -19.97 -9.15 15.41
C ASP A 77 -20.44 -10.36 14.60
N GLY A 78 -20.62 -11.52 15.24
CA GLY A 78 -21.13 -12.73 14.58
C GLY A 78 -20.21 -13.39 13.55
N LEU A 79 -19.08 -12.76 13.18
CA LEU A 79 -18.08 -13.34 12.28
C LEU A 79 -17.28 -14.45 12.98
N ARG A 80 -17.35 -15.67 12.45
CA ARG A 80 -16.57 -16.82 12.96
C ARG A 80 -15.18 -16.86 12.35
N TYR A 81 -14.18 -16.38 13.10
CA TYR A 81 -12.76 -16.46 12.73
C TYR A 81 -11.87 -16.43 13.99
N ALA A 82 -10.56 -16.54 13.83
CA ALA A 82 -9.60 -16.54 14.94
C ALA A 82 -8.65 -15.33 14.87
N PRO A 83 -9.02 -14.16 15.43
CA PRO A 83 -8.17 -12.95 15.42
C PRO A 83 -6.79 -13.16 16.03
N ALA A 84 -6.69 -13.97 17.09
CA ALA A 84 -5.41 -14.33 17.73
C ALA A 84 -4.45 -15.07 16.78
N ARG A 85 -4.99 -15.64 15.69
CA ARG A 85 -4.25 -16.29 14.62
C ARG A 85 -4.06 -15.36 13.42
N ALA A 86 -4.19 -14.05 13.52
CA ALA A 86 -3.80 -13.16 12.41
C ALA A 86 -2.39 -13.48 11.88
N SER A 87 -2.20 -13.41 10.57
CA SER A 87 -0.92 -13.70 9.90
C SER A 87 0.12 -12.67 10.30
N THR A 88 -0.28 -11.39 10.31
CA THR A 88 0.60 -10.29 10.73
C THR A 88 1.07 -10.48 12.18
N ARG A 89 0.18 -10.89 13.10
CA ARG A 89 0.53 -11.19 14.50
C ARG A 89 1.51 -12.35 14.63
N ARG A 90 1.38 -13.38 13.79
CA ARG A 90 2.31 -14.52 13.79
C ARG A 90 3.67 -14.15 13.20
N LEU A 91 3.66 -13.40 12.11
CA LEU A 91 4.86 -12.92 11.44
C LEU A 91 5.66 -11.98 12.35
N ALA A 92 4.99 -11.04 13.02
CA ALA A 92 5.59 -10.15 14.01
C ALA A 92 6.28 -10.90 15.15
N ARG A 93 5.71 -12.03 15.61
CA ARG A 93 6.37 -12.90 16.60
C ARG A 93 7.60 -13.59 16.06
N TYR A 94 7.58 -14.09 14.82
CA TYR A 94 8.75 -14.75 14.22
C TYR A 94 9.89 -13.79 13.90
N LEU A 95 9.57 -12.53 13.65
CA LEU A 95 10.51 -11.45 13.33
C LEU A 95 10.68 -10.47 14.51
N ALA A 96 10.26 -10.88 15.71
CA ALA A 96 10.41 -10.04 16.89
C ALA A 96 11.88 -9.64 17.04
N ARG A 97 12.13 -8.33 17.20
CA ARG A 97 13.46 -7.71 17.30
C ARG A 97 14.33 -7.79 16.04
N HIS A 98 13.82 -8.30 14.93
CA HIS A 98 14.57 -8.23 13.67
C HIS A 98 14.60 -6.77 13.18
N PRO A 99 15.78 -6.17 12.93
CA PRO A 99 15.89 -4.74 12.65
C PRO A 99 15.21 -4.29 11.36
N ALA A 100 15.01 -5.23 10.42
CA ALA A 100 14.36 -4.99 9.14
C ALA A 100 12.84 -5.29 9.14
N TYR A 101 12.19 -5.42 10.30
CA TYR A 101 10.74 -5.63 10.39
C TYR A 101 10.13 -4.76 11.49
N LEU A 102 9.06 -4.04 11.15
CA LEU A 102 8.29 -3.23 12.09
C LEU A 102 6.85 -3.77 12.20
N ASP A 103 6.45 -4.07 13.43
CA ASP A 103 5.08 -4.50 13.76
C ASP A 103 4.15 -3.29 13.88
N LEU A 104 3.24 -3.14 12.93
CA LEU A 104 2.19 -2.12 12.96
C LEU A 104 0.92 -2.58 13.68
N LEU A 105 0.72 -3.87 13.92
CA LEU A 105 -0.49 -4.37 14.57
C LEU A 105 -0.59 -3.88 16.01
N ALA A 106 0.50 -3.98 16.77
CA ALA A 106 0.53 -3.57 18.17
C ALA A 106 0.15 -2.09 18.37
N PRO A 107 0.81 -1.10 17.72
CA PRO A 107 0.47 0.31 17.91
C PRO A 107 -0.94 0.65 17.39
N LEU A 108 -1.37 0.07 16.26
CA LEU A 108 -2.73 0.30 15.75
C LEU A 108 -3.81 -0.28 16.67
N ARG A 109 -3.60 -1.47 17.26
CA ARG A 109 -4.54 -2.02 18.26
C ARG A 109 -4.57 -1.20 19.54
N ALA A 110 -3.43 -0.66 19.99
CA ALA A 110 -3.38 0.19 21.17
C ALA A 110 -4.17 1.49 20.97
N ALA A 111 -4.12 2.08 19.77
CA ALA A 111 -4.80 3.33 19.45
C ALA A 111 -6.24 3.15 18.93
N ARG A 112 -6.75 1.92 18.76
CA ARG A 112 -8.01 1.65 18.04
C ARG A 112 -9.25 2.30 18.65
N ASN A 113 -9.23 2.55 19.96
CA ASN A 113 -10.31 3.17 20.73
C ASN A 113 -10.16 4.70 20.85
N GLY A 114 -9.23 5.30 20.10
CA GLY A 114 -9.06 6.74 20.04
C GLY A 114 -10.28 7.46 19.44
N PRO A 115 -10.33 8.79 19.55
CA PRO A 115 -11.48 9.60 19.10
C PRO A 115 -11.68 9.56 17.58
N VAL A 116 -10.60 9.33 16.82
CA VAL A 116 -10.62 9.23 15.36
C VAL A 116 -10.36 7.78 14.96
N PRO A 117 -11.23 7.16 14.14
CA PRO A 117 -11.01 5.82 13.63
C PRO A 117 -9.72 5.71 12.81
N LEU A 118 -9.01 4.57 12.96
CA LEU A 118 -7.78 4.29 12.21
C LEU A 118 -8.04 3.64 10.85
N TYR A 119 -9.25 3.14 10.63
CA TYR A 119 -9.71 2.58 9.36
C TYR A 119 -11.06 3.17 8.99
N LEU A 120 -11.27 3.33 7.69
CA LEU A 120 -12.57 3.70 7.16
C LEU A 120 -13.57 2.58 7.44
N ARG A 121 -14.79 2.96 7.78
CA ARG A 121 -15.87 2.05 8.14
C ARG A 121 -16.33 1.23 6.94
N THR A 122 -16.47 1.83 5.76
CA THR A 122 -16.99 1.21 4.54
C THR A 122 -15.91 0.91 3.49
N ASP A 123 -14.63 0.98 3.86
CA ASP A 123 -13.48 0.67 3.00
C ASP A 123 -12.54 -0.38 3.61
N THR A 124 -11.59 -0.92 2.83
CA THR A 124 -10.53 -1.80 3.34
C THR A 124 -9.34 -1.05 3.92
N HIS A 125 -9.13 0.21 3.54
CA HIS A 125 -7.95 1.00 3.88
C HIS A 125 -8.06 1.69 5.25
N TRP A 126 -6.89 2.07 5.76
CA TRP A 126 -6.78 2.97 6.90
C TRP A 126 -7.36 4.37 6.59
N THR A 127 -7.68 5.14 7.62
CA THR A 127 -7.92 6.59 7.49
C THR A 127 -6.59 7.33 7.34
N ALA A 128 -6.64 8.63 7.02
CA ALA A 128 -5.47 9.50 7.09
C ALA A 128 -4.79 9.43 8.49
N GLN A 129 -5.57 9.32 9.56
CA GLN A 129 -5.06 9.17 10.92
C GLN A 129 -4.37 7.82 11.15
N GLY A 130 -4.93 6.72 10.64
CA GLY A 130 -4.30 5.39 10.72
C GLY A 130 -2.98 5.35 9.94
N CYS A 131 -2.96 5.94 8.75
CA CYS A 131 -1.75 6.10 7.95
C CYS A 131 -0.70 6.96 8.66
N LEU A 132 -1.10 8.09 9.26
CA LEU A 132 -0.20 8.99 10.00
C LEU A 132 0.43 8.29 11.21
N LEU A 133 -0.33 7.46 11.93
CA LEU A 133 0.19 6.65 13.04
C LEU A 133 1.25 5.66 12.53
N ALA A 134 0.95 4.91 11.47
CA ALA A 134 1.90 3.96 10.87
C ALA A 134 3.16 4.67 10.36
N TYR A 135 3.01 5.81 9.69
CA TYR A 135 4.10 6.66 9.23
C TYR A 135 5.00 7.12 10.40
N ARG A 136 4.44 7.56 11.53
CA ARG A 136 5.25 7.95 12.71
C ARG A 136 6.07 6.80 13.27
N GLU A 137 5.51 5.58 13.28
CA GLU A 137 6.25 4.39 13.68
C GLU A 137 7.39 4.05 12.69
N ILE A 138 7.14 4.23 11.39
CA ILE A 138 8.15 4.06 10.33
C ILE A 138 9.28 5.08 10.51
N MET A 139 8.96 6.36 10.66
CA MET A 139 9.94 7.43 10.85
C MET A 139 10.80 7.18 12.09
N ARG A 140 10.18 6.77 13.21
CA ARG A 140 10.89 6.37 14.43
C ARG A 140 11.82 5.18 14.18
N ALA A 141 11.38 4.16 13.45
CA ALA A 141 12.20 2.99 13.14
C ALA A 141 13.37 3.29 12.19
N LEU A 142 13.23 4.33 11.36
CA LEU A 142 14.26 4.82 10.44
C LEU A 142 15.18 5.89 11.07
N GLY A 143 14.89 6.35 12.28
CA GLY A 143 15.59 7.47 12.92
C GLY A 143 15.41 8.78 12.16
N ALA A 144 14.28 8.96 11.48
CA ALA A 144 13.94 10.15 10.72
C ALA A 144 13.00 11.05 11.53
N ILE A 145 13.03 12.36 11.25
CA ILE A 145 12.19 13.35 11.95
C ILE A 145 11.07 13.80 11.00
N PRO A 146 9.79 13.55 11.34
CA PRO A 146 8.66 14.10 10.59
C PRO A 146 8.65 15.64 10.57
N PRO A 147 8.18 16.28 9.49
CA PRO A 147 7.81 17.69 9.55
C PRO A 147 6.82 17.93 10.69
N ALA A 148 7.07 18.95 11.52
CA ALA A 148 6.30 19.18 12.75
C ALA A 148 4.79 19.35 12.48
N ASP A 149 4.44 19.91 11.33
CA ASP A 149 3.08 20.22 10.93
C ASP A 149 2.37 19.08 10.17
N ILE A 150 3.07 17.99 9.83
CA ILE A 150 2.58 16.97 8.87
C ILE A 150 1.22 16.37 9.27
N GLY A 151 0.95 16.27 10.58
CA GLY A 151 -0.30 15.73 11.11
C GLY A 151 -1.38 16.77 11.41
N THR A 152 -1.11 18.06 11.16
CA THR A 152 -2.02 19.18 11.42
C THR A 152 -2.27 20.03 10.17
N ARG A 153 -1.79 19.58 9.00
CA ARG A 153 -2.05 20.25 7.72
C ARG A 153 -3.55 20.25 7.41
N PRO A 154 -4.06 21.28 6.73
CA PRO A 154 -5.47 21.35 6.35
C PRO A 154 -5.91 20.08 5.60
N GLY A 155 -7.12 19.63 5.88
CA GLY A 155 -7.73 18.50 5.19
C GLY A 155 -8.95 18.93 4.37
N THR A 156 -9.27 18.14 3.36
CA THR A 156 -10.61 18.17 2.75
C THR A 156 -11.44 17.04 3.32
N VAL A 157 -12.73 17.31 3.45
CA VAL A 157 -13.73 16.34 3.87
C VAL A 157 -14.69 16.15 2.71
N SER A 158 -15.00 14.89 2.41
CA SER A 158 -15.95 14.56 1.35
C SER A 158 -16.73 13.30 1.69
N ASP A 159 -17.99 13.24 1.28
CA ASP A 159 -18.80 12.02 1.40
C ASP A 159 -18.59 11.15 0.17
N GLN A 160 -17.97 9.99 0.35
CA GLN A 160 -17.59 9.11 -0.75
C GLN A 160 -18.21 7.72 -0.60
N LEU A 161 -18.53 7.10 -1.75
CA LEU A 161 -18.78 5.67 -1.81
C LEU A 161 -17.44 4.95 -1.84
N MET A 162 -17.23 4.03 -0.91
CA MET A 162 -15.95 3.36 -0.69
C MET A 162 -15.97 1.90 -1.16
N ASP A 163 -14.81 1.23 -1.24
CA ASP A 163 -14.64 -0.09 -1.88
C ASP A 163 -15.59 -1.17 -1.33
N LEU A 164 -15.80 -1.25 -0.02
CA LEU A 164 -16.72 -2.24 0.54
C LEU A 164 -18.16 -1.76 0.51
N GLY A 165 -18.39 -0.45 0.62
CA GLY A 165 -19.71 0.15 0.48
C GLY A 165 -20.31 -0.11 -0.91
N GLU A 166 -19.50 0.00 -1.96
CA GLU A 166 -19.95 -0.25 -3.34
C GLU A 166 -20.46 -1.69 -3.57
N LYS A 167 -19.95 -2.65 -2.78
CA LYS A 167 -20.32 -4.06 -2.88
C LYS A 167 -21.66 -4.39 -2.21
N LEU A 168 -22.25 -3.44 -1.48
CA LEU A 168 -23.54 -3.62 -0.80
C LEU A 168 -24.69 -2.97 -1.57
N PRO A 169 -25.91 -3.56 -1.54
CA PRO A 169 -27.07 -3.01 -2.24
C PRO A 169 -27.41 -1.56 -1.84
N GLU A 170 -27.25 -1.23 -0.56
CA GLU A 170 -27.55 0.09 0.00
C GLU A 170 -26.47 1.14 -0.27
N ARG A 171 -25.31 0.72 -0.82
CA ARG A 171 -24.19 1.60 -1.23
C ARG A 171 -23.89 2.71 -0.22
N PRO A 172 -23.58 2.36 1.05
CA PRO A 172 -23.43 3.34 2.11
C PRO A 172 -22.19 4.21 1.83
N ARG A 173 -22.40 5.54 1.94
CA ARG A 173 -21.32 6.52 1.83
C ARG A 173 -20.70 6.79 3.21
N GLU A 174 -19.46 7.22 3.20
CA GLU A 174 -18.72 7.59 4.40
C GLU A 174 -18.03 8.94 4.21
N ARG A 175 -17.97 9.71 5.29
CA ARG A 175 -17.23 10.96 5.39
C ARG A 175 -15.73 10.64 5.45
N VAL A 176 -15.01 10.95 4.39
CA VAL A 176 -13.58 10.74 4.25
C VAL A 176 -12.84 12.05 4.41
N GLU A 177 -11.90 12.08 5.35
CA GLU A 177 -10.93 13.15 5.52
C GLU A 177 -9.64 12.80 4.76
N ARG A 178 -9.11 13.77 4.01
CA ARG A 178 -7.82 13.67 3.31
C ARG A 178 -6.98 14.89 3.65
N PHE A 179 -5.77 14.66 4.16
CA PHE A 179 -4.83 15.76 4.40
C PHE A 179 -4.33 16.30 3.06
N MET A 180 -4.22 17.62 2.95
CA MET A 180 -3.48 18.30 1.89
C MET A 180 -1.99 18.18 2.23
N LEU A 181 -1.43 16.99 2.03
CA LEU A 181 -0.05 16.70 2.39
C LEU A 181 0.93 17.41 1.46
N GLN A 182 0.67 17.41 0.16
CA GLN A 182 1.59 17.95 -0.82
C GLN A 182 1.77 19.46 -0.62
N ARG A 183 2.98 19.86 -0.22
CA ARG A 183 3.37 21.27 -0.06
C ARG A 183 4.76 21.49 -0.61
N ASP A 184 5.72 20.72 -0.10
CA ASP A 184 7.13 20.91 -0.37
C ASP A 184 7.63 19.92 -1.44
N ALA A 185 7.09 18.70 -1.45
CA ALA A 185 7.46 17.66 -2.39
C ALA A 185 6.73 17.78 -3.74
N LYS A 186 7.47 17.58 -4.83
CA LYS A 186 6.95 17.62 -6.20
C LYS A 186 7.19 16.28 -6.88
N ARG A 187 6.21 15.79 -7.62
CA ARG A 187 6.39 14.63 -8.50
C ARG A 187 7.24 15.06 -9.69
N VAL A 188 8.46 14.53 -9.77
CA VAL A 188 9.44 14.86 -10.82
C VAL A 188 9.51 13.81 -11.92
N GLU A 189 9.07 12.59 -11.64
CA GLU A 189 8.99 11.51 -12.62
C GLU A 189 7.71 10.71 -12.47
N THR A 190 7.13 10.33 -13.61
CA THR A 190 6.04 9.36 -13.72
C THR A 190 6.48 8.29 -14.71
N GLY A 191 6.48 7.03 -14.29
CA GLY A 191 6.82 5.89 -15.14
C GLY A 191 5.86 5.78 -16.33
N ALA A 192 6.37 5.32 -17.48
CA ALA A 192 5.66 5.32 -18.76
C ALA A 192 4.28 4.62 -18.71
N TYR A 193 4.13 3.58 -17.88
CA TYR A 193 2.85 2.90 -17.71
C TYR A 193 1.77 3.79 -17.11
N LEU A 194 2.09 4.45 -16.00
CA LEU A 194 1.17 5.35 -15.33
C LEU A 194 0.91 6.59 -16.19
N ALA A 195 1.95 7.17 -16.78
CA ALA A 195 1.84 8.34 -17.65
C ALA A 195 0.88 8.09 -18.84
N ALA A 196 0.89 6.90 -19.43
CA ALA A 196 -0.02 6.54 -20.52
C ALA A 196 -1.50 6.50 -20.08
N TYR A 197 -1.79 6.07 -18.85
CA TYR A 197 -3.14 6.06 -18.30
C TYR A 197 -3.57 7.45 -17.80
N GLU A 198 -2.66 8.22 -17.20
CA GLU A 198 -2.91 9.61 -16.80
C GLU A 198 -3.30 10.47 -18.01
N ALA A 199 -2.62 10.29 -19.15
CA ALA A 199 -2.95 11.00 -20.39
C ALA A 199 -4.39 10.72 -20.90
N GLN A 200 -5.00 9.62 -20.46
CA GLN A 200 -6.38 9.25 -20.78
C GLN A 200 -7.37 9.55 -19.64
N GLY A 201 -6.92 10.12 -18.51
CA GLY A 201 -7.74 10.31 -17.32
C GLY A 201 -8.15 9.01 -16.63
N ARG A 202 -7.36 7.94 -16.79
CA ARG A 202 -7.65 6.57 -16.31
C ARG A 202 -6.65 6.08 -15.27
N ASP A 203 -5.93 6.99 -14.61
CA ASP A 203 -4.92 6.71 -13.59
C ASP A 203 -5.40 5.74 -12.50
N ARG A 204 -6.68 5.83 -12.12
CA ARG A 204 -7.31 4.96 -11.11
C ARG A 204 -7.37 3.48 -11.47
N GLU A 205 -7.18 3.13 -12.75
CA GLU A 205 -7.13 1.74 -13.22
C GLU A 205 -5.73 1.12 -13.08
N VAL A 206 -4.72 1.93 -12.75
CA VAL A 206 -3.33 1.50 -12.65
C VAL A 206 -3.04 1.02 -11.24
N HIS A 207 -2.48 -0.18 -11.14
CA HIS A 207 -2.01 -0.77 -9.89
C HIS A 207 -0.56 -1.21 -10.04
N VAL A 208 -0.30 -2.52 -10.03
CA VAL A 208 1.04 -3.10 -10.20
C VAL A 208 1.67 -2.58 -11.49
N GLY A 209 2.88 -2.04 -11.39
CA GLY A 209 3.53 -1.34 -12.51
C GLY A 209 3.57 0.17 -12.36
N ALA A 210 2.71 0.78 -11.54
CA ALA A 210 2.79 2.21 -11.27
C ALA A 210 4.13 2.54 -10.61
N HIS A 211 4.78 3.58 -11.11
CA HIS A 211 6.07 4.05 -10.62
C HIS A 211 6.11 5.57 -10.70
N VAL A 212 6.48 6.23 -9.60
CA VAL A 212 6.63 7.69 -9.51
C VAL A 212 7.84 8.04 -8.66
N ILE A 213 8.39 9.24 -8.90
CA ILE A 213 9.46 9.82 -8.08
C ILE A 213 9.01 11.20 -7.60
N TYR A 214 9.11 11.42 -6.30
CA TYR A 214 8.94 12.70 -5.66
C TYR A 214 10.29 13.24 -5.21
N ARG A 215 10.48 14.55 -5.38
CA ARG A 215 11.64 15.29 -4.85
C ARG A 215 11.17 16.42 -3.95
N ASN A 216 11.85 16.59 -2.82
CA ASN A 216 11.61 17.62 -1.83
C ASN A 216 12.89 18.40 -1.59
N GLU A 217 12.91 19.65 -2.10
CA GLU A 217 14.06 20.56 -2.01
C GLU A 217 14.04 21.40 -0.71
N ALA A 218 13.11 21.12 0.21
CA ALA A 218 13.05 21.85 1.46
C ALA A 218 14.33 21.60 2.29
N PRO A 219 14.94 22.64 2.88
CA PRO A 219 16.13 22.49 3.72
C PRO A 219 15.93 21.58 4.95
N THR A 220 14.68 21.37 5.35
CA THR A 220 14.29 20.52 6.47
C THR A 220 14.04 19.06 6.08
N ALA A 221 14.09 18.73 4.79
CA ALA A 221 13.93 17.35 4.32
C ALA A 221 15.11 16.48 4.76
N ASP A 222 14.83 15.25 5.16
CA ASP A 222 15.85 14.25 5.43
C ASP A 222 16.63 13.98 4.13
N PRO A 223 17.97 14.11 4.10
CA PRO A 223 18.74 14.07 2.85
C PRO A 223 18.74 12.69 2.18
N ARG A 224 18.28 11.65 2.89
CA ARG A 224 18.27 10.28 2.39
C ARG A 224 17.28 10.07 1.25
N ARG A 225 17.67 9.23 0.30
CA ARG A 225 16.81 8.69 -0.75
C ARG A 225 16.11 7.42 -0.27
N LEU A 226 14.80 7.35 -0.46
CA LEU A 226 13.96 6.21 -0.09
C LEU A 226 13.31 5.58 -1.32
N VAL A 227 13.43 4.25 -1.45
CA VAL A 227 12.65 3.46 -2.41
C VAL A 227 11.60 2.66 -1.63
N LEU A 228 10.33 2.91 -1.95
CA LEU A 228 9.15 2.26 -1.40
C LEU A 228 8.55 1.31 -2.45
N PHE A 229 8.55 0.02 -2.13
CA PHE A 229 7.70 -0.96 -2.82
C PHE A 229 6.44 -1.16 -1.98
N GLY A 230 5.27 -0.83 -2.52
CA GLY A 230 4.01 -0.82 -1.76
C GLY A 230 2.79 -1.25 -2.57
N ASP A 231 1.64 -1.23 -1.90
CA ASP A 231 0.34 -1.43 -2.53
C ASP A 231 -0.58 -0.20 -2.37
N SER A 232 -1.89 -0.39 -2.42
CA SER A 232 -2.89 0.67 -2.30
C SER A 232 -2.93 1.35 -0.91
N CYS A 233 -2.38 0.72 0.13
CA CYS A 233 -2.19 1.36 1.43
C CYS A 233 -1.14 2.48 1.36
N ALA A 234 -0.10 2.30 0.56
CA ALA A 234 0.88 3.36 0.29
C ALA A 234 0.42 4.33 -0.81
N HIS A 235 -0.02 3.76 -1.94
CA HIS A 235 -0.55 4.42 -3.14
C HIS A 235 0.43 5.40 -3.80
N PHE A 236 0.30 5.66 -5.11
CA PHE A 236 1.23 6.57 -5.82
C PHE A 236 0.87 8.06 -5.64
N ASP A 237 -0.38 8.39 -5.30
CA ASP A 237 -0.80 9.78 -5.08
C ASP A 237 -0.25 10.35 -3.76
N PRO A 238 -0.15 11.68 -3.63
CA PRO A 238 0.48 12.31 -2.48
C PRO A 238 -0.45 12.40 -1.25
N PHE A 239 -1.43 11.51 -1.09
CA PHE A 239 -2.46 11.59 -0.03
C PHE A 239 -2.36 10.51 1.06
N LEU A 240 -1.42 9.57 0.93
CA LEU A 240 -1.20 8.45 1.86
C LEU A 240 0.29 8.31 2.22
N LEU A 241 0.79 7.10 2.46
CA LEU A 241 2.14 6.86 2.95
C LEU A 241 3.20 7.46 2.02
N THR A 242 3.02 7.35 0.70
CA THR A 242 3.95 7.94 -0.27
C THR A 242 4.03 9.46 -0.12
N GLY A 243 2.91 10.15 0.03
CA GLY A 243 2.88 11.60 0.27
C GLY A 243 3.54 12.00 1.59
N LEU A 244 3.24 11.29 2.68
CA LEU A 244 3.86 11.54 3.99
C LEU A 244 5.39 11.38 3.93
N LEU A 245 5.88 10.34 3.26
CA LEU A 245 7.31 10.10 3.09
C LEU A 245 7.93 11.14 2.15
N ALA A 246 7.27 11.50 1.03
CA ALA A 246 7.75 12.50 0.10
C ALA A 246 7.94 13.88 0.75
N GLU A 247 7.02 14.27 1.65
CA GLU A 247 7.16 15.50 2.42
C GLU A 247 8.25 15.44 3.51
N SER A 248 8.84 14.27 3.75
CA SER A 248 9.84 14.06 4.81
C SER A 248 11.25 13.80 4.30
N PHE A 249 11.40 13.17 3.14
CA PHE A 249 12.68 12.78 2.55
C PHE A 249 12.96 13.57 1.28
N HIS A 250 14.24 13.82 1.01
CA HIS A 250 14.71 14.55 -0.16
C HIS A 250 14.25 13.90 -1.47
N GLU A 251 14.27 12.56 -1.56
CA GLU A 251 13.79 11.84 -2.74
C GLU A 251 13.09 10.53 -2.38
N VAL A 252 11.87 10.35 -2.88
CA VAL A 252 11.05 9.16 -2.64
C VAL A 252 10.61 8.56 -3.96
N HIS A 253 11.00 7.30 -4.18
CA HIS A 253 10.57 6.50 -5.30
C HIS A 253 9.47 5.56 -4.81
N PHE A 254 8.28 5.61 -5.41
CA PHE A 254 7.24 4.64 -5.13
C PHE A 254 7.09 3.69 -6.32
N VAL A 255 7.09 2.39 -6.05
CA VAL A 255 6.83 1.33 -7.01
C VAL A 255 5.69 0.47 -6.49
N TRP A 256 4.60 0.38 -7.23
CA TRP A 256 3.50 -0.51 -6.89
C TRP A 256 3.86 -1.94 -7.26
N SER A 257 4.30 -2.73 -6.28
CA SER A 257 4.63 -4.14 -6.46
C SER A 257 4.81 -4.87 -5.14
N SER A 258 4.41 -6.14 -5.11
CA SER A 258 4.71 -7.05 -4.00
C SER A 258 6.09 -7.73 -4.13
N SER A 259 6.70 -7.68 -5.32
CA SER A 259 8.04 -8.17 -5.60
C SER A 259 9.02 -7.00 -5.71
N LEU A 260 10.22 -7.16 -5.17
CA LEU A 260 11.29 -6.18 -5.35
C LEU A 260 11.92 -6.31 -6.75
N ASP A 261 12.27 -5.17 -7.33
CA ASP A 261 13.18 -5.09 -8.49
C ASP A 261 14.57 -4.71 -7.99
N TRP A 262 15.44 -5.70 -7.88
CA TRP A 262 16.80 -5.47 -7.39
C TRP A 262 17.69 -4.72 -8.38
N ALA A 263 17.45 -4.85 -9.69
CA ALA A 263 18.21 -4.10 -10.70
C ALA A 263 17.85 -2.61 -10.63
N TYR A 264 16.58 -2.29 -10.37
CA TYR A 264 16.13 -0.93 -10.05
C TYR A 264 16.80 -0.41 -8.77
N ILE A 265 16.77 -1.18 -7.69
CA ILE A 265 17.39 -0.80 -6.40
C ILE A 265 18.88 -0.52 -6.57
N GLU A 266 19.62 -1.40 -7.26
CA GLU A 266 21.07 -1.25 -7.50
C GLU A 266 21.42 -0.06 -8.40
N ARG A 267 20.53 0.31 -9.33
CA ARG A 267 20.68 1.51 -10.16
C ARG A 267 20.41 2.79 -9.38
N VAL A 268 19.36 2.79 -8.56
CA VAL A 268 18.94 3.97 -7.78
C VAL A 268 19.84 4.21 -6.57
N ARG A 269 20.41 3.14 -5.99
CA ARG A 269 21.25 3.18 -4.76
C ARG A 269 20.61 4.01 -3.63
N PRO A 270 19.41 3.63 -3.17
CA PRO A 270 18.75 4.36 -2.09
C PRO A 270 19.47 4.13 -0.76
N ASP A 271 19.37 5.08 0.17
CA ASP A 271 19.77 4.89 1.55
C ASP A 271 18.79 3.97 2.30
N ILE A 272 17.51 4.04 1.92
CA ILE A 272 16.42 3.31 2.57
C ILE A 272 15.63 2.50 1.54
N LEU A 273 15.45 1.22 1.83
CA LEU A 273 14.51 0.34 1.13
C LEU A 273 13.34 0.00 2.05
N LEU A 274 12.17 0.57 1.77
CA LEU A 274 10.93 0.31 2.49
C LEU A 274 10.05 -0.64 1.68
N PHE A 275 9.63 -1.74 2.29
CA PHE A 275 8.64 -2.66 1.72
C PHE A 275 7.35 -2.60 2.55
N GLU A 276 6.26 -2.20 1.91
CA GLU A 276 4.92 -2.12 2.49
C GLU A 276 4.01 -3.13 1.80
N LEU A 277 3.18 -3.82 2.57
CA LEU A 277 2.19 -4.74 2.03
C LEU A 277 1.03 -4.97 3.00
N ALA A 278 -0.21 -4.94 2.50
CA ALA A 278 -1.38 -5.32 3.28
C ALA A 278 -1.37 -6.82 3.66
N GLU A 279 -1.81 -7.14 4.88
CA GLU A 279 -1.79 -8.49 5.44
C GLU A 279 -2.50 -9.53 4.55
N ARG A 280 -3.54 -9.14 3.80
CA ARG A 280 -4.22 -10.03 2.84
C ARG A 280 -3.28 -10.62 1.78
N PHE A 281 -2.26 -9.88 1.36
CA PHE A 281 -1.30 -10.31 0.34
C PHE A 281 -0.19 -11.24 0.87
N LEU A 282 -0.15 -11.50 2.19
CA LEU A 282 0.66 -12.59 2.74
C LEU A 282 0.25 -13.98 2.21
N ALA A 283 -0.83 -14.05 1.41
CA ALA A 283 -1.30 -15.21 0.65
C ALA A 283 -0.22 -15.95 -0.13
N ARG A 284 0.74 -15.20 -0.67
CA ARG A 284 1.76 -15.72 -1.58
C ARG A 284 3.08 -15.02 -1.29
N THR A 285 4.15 -15.79 -1.13
CA THR A 285 5.50 -15.23 -1.02
C THR A 285 5.96 -14.76 -2.41
N PRO A 286 6.40 -13.50 -2.55
CA PRO A 286 6.98 -12.96 -3.79
C PRO A 286 8.26 -13.69 -4.22
N SER A 287 8.52 -13.68 -5.52
CA SER A 287 9.73 -14.24 -6.16
C SER A 287 10.85 -13.21 -6.36
N ASP A 288 10.57 -11.92 -6.25
CA ASP A 288 11.52 -10.82 -6.52
C ASP A 288 12.16 -10.87 -7.92
N ASP A 289 11.40 -11.35 -8.90
CA ASP A 289 11.68 -11.41 -10.34
C ASP A 289 11.02 -10.26 -11.11
N TYR A 290 10.77 -9.15 -10.43
CA TYR A 290 10.05 -8.00 -10.97
C TYR A 290 11.01 -7.05 -11.68
N ASP A 291 10.53 -6.45 -12.77
CA ASP A 291 11.27 -5.47 -13.56
C ASP A 291 10.36 -4.26 -13.78
N VAL A 292 10.69 -3.12 -13.16
CA VAL A 292 9.93 -1.87 -13.25
C VAL A 292 9.83 -1.37 -14.70
N ALA A 293 10.88 -1.55 -15.50
CA ALA A 293 10.92 -1.09 -16.89
C ALA A 293 10.00 -1.93 -17.79
N VAL A 294 9.84 -3.22 -17.47
CA VAL A 294 9.06 -4.18 -18.28
C VAL A 294 7.67 -4.45 -17.72
N ALA A 295 7.41 -4.23 -16.42
CA ALA A 295 6.14 -4.56 -15.77
C ALA A 295 4.94 -3.84 -16.38
N GLY A 296 5.14 -2.61 -16.86
CA GLY A 296 4.13 -1.92 -17.67
C GLY A 296 3.75 -2.68 -18.95
N GLN A 297 4.69 -3.40 -19.56
CA GLN A 297 4.50 -4.13 -20.81
C GLN A 297 4.02 -5.57 -20.61
N ARG A 298 4.51 -6.30 -19.59
CA ARG A 298 4.25 -7.75 -19.44
C ARG A 298 3.32 -8.13 -18.28
N GLY A 299 3.19 -7.31 -17.23
CA GLY A 299 2.46 -7.65 -16.00
C GLY A 299 0.93 -7.64 -16.11
N THR A 300 0.37 -7.21 -17.24
CA THR A 300 -1.08 -7.01 -17.44
C THR A 300 -1.64 -7.58 -18.75
N GLY A 301 -0.88 -8.45 -19.43
CA GLY A 301 -1.31 -9.03 -20.71
C GLY A 301 -1.12 -8.07 -21.91
N GLY A 302 -0.05 -7.26 -21.88
CA GLY A 302 0.29 -6.37 -23.00
C GLY A 302 -0.52 -5.07 -23.06
N ARG A 303 -1.11 -4.59 -21.96
CA ARG A 303 -2.01 -3.41 -21.99
C ARG A 303 -1.35 -2.13 -22.48
N LEU A 304 -0.08 -1.88 -22.14
CA LEU A 304 0.67 -0.75 -22.71
C LEU A 304 0.80 -0.83 -24.23
N ALA A 305 1.11 -2.02 -24.75
CA ALA A 305 1.19 -2.25 -26.19
C ALA A 305 -0.18 -2.10 -26.87
N ARG A 306 -1.29 -2.48 -26.20
CA ARG A 306 -2.66 -2.25 -26.69
C ARG A 306 -3.02 -0.76 -26.72
N ILE A 307 -2.72 -0.02 -25.66
CA ILE A 307 -2.95 1.43 -25.59
C ILE A 307 -2.17 2.18 -26.67
N GLN A 308 -0.89 1.84 -26.88
CA GLN A 308 -0.10 2.41 -27.96
C GLN A 308 -0.70 2.12 -29.34
N LYS A 309 -1.32 0.95 -29.52
CA LYS A 309 -2.00 0.56 -30.77
C LYS A 309 -3.30 1.34 -30.97
N GLU A 310 -4.13 1.46 -29.92
CA GLU A 310 -5.40 2.19 -29.95
C GLU A 310 -5.19 3.70 -30.20
N GLY A 311 -4.19 4.31 -29.55
CA GLY A 311 -3.84 5.73 -29.79
C GLY A 311 -3.18 6.01 -31.15
N LEU A 312 -2.69 4.98 -31.86
CA LEU A 312 -2.22 5.09 -33.24
C LEU A 312 -3.38 4.96 -34.24
N ASP A 313 -4.41 4.16 -33.92
CA ASP A 313 -5.60 4.01 -34.77
C ASP A 313 -6.55 5.22 -34.67
N GLU A 314 -6.68 5.87 -33.50
CA GLU A 314 -7.43 7.15 -33.36
C GLU A 314 -6.77 8.34 -34.07
N LYS A 315 -5.47 8.25 -34.40
CA LYS A 315 -4.72 9.30 -35.13
C LYS A 315 -4.70 9.11 -36.64
N ARG A 316 -5.39 8.11 -37.20
CA ARG A 316 -5.57 8.04 -38.65
C ARG A 316 -6.58 9.10 -39.08
N PRO A 317 -6.21 10.05 -39.96
CA PRO A 317 -7.18 10.98 -40.51
C PRO A 317 -8.23 10.17 -41.28
N THR A 318 -9.51 10.41 -40.97
CA THR A 318 -10.63 9.98 -41.81
C THR A 318 -10.37 10.42 -43.25
N PRO A 319 -10.41 9.52 -44.25
CA PRO A 319 -10.30 9.94 -45.65
C PRO A 319 -11.48 10.87 -45.94
N GLU A 320 -11.18 12.10 -46.38
CA GLU A 320 -12.17 13.00 -46.94
C GLU A 320 -12.87 12.29 -48.11
N LEU A 321 -14.19 12.18 -48.01
CA LEU A 321 -15.05 11.73 -49.10
C LEU A 321 -15.08 12.82 -50.17
N GLN A 322 -14.48 12.53 -51.33
CA GLN A 322 -14.82 13.14 -52.61
C GLN A 322 -15.79 12.21 -53.35
#